data_AF-A0A920S8J6-F1
#
_entry.id   AF-A0A920S8J6-F1
#
_cell.length_a   1.000
_cell.length_b   1.000
_cell.length_c   1.000
_cell.angle_alpha   90.00
_cell.angle_beta   90.00
_cell.angle_gamma   90.00
#
_symmetry.space_group_name_H-M   'P 1'
#
loop_
_entity.id
_entity.type
_entity.pdbx_description
1 polymer ?
#
loop_
_entity_poly.entity_id
_entity_poly.type
_entity_poly.pdbx_seq_one_letter_code
_entity_poly.pdbx_strand_id
1 'polypeptide(L)'
;MINATSAGIDDEGAIVTRDTLRNALCYDLYYRSDGNTPFVTWAQAVASATSDGLGMLVEQAAEAFRIWRGYEPDTVSVLRQLRRHV
;
A
#
# COMPACT_ATOMS: atom_id res chain seq x y z
N MET A 1 -3.67 -2.59 -10.51
CA MET A 1 -3.66 -3.90 -9.83
C MET A 1 -3.63 -3.68 -8.33
N ILE A 2 -4.43 -4.43 -7.57
CA ILE A 2 -4.38 -4.42 -6.10
C ILE A 2 -3.92 -5.80 -5.63
N ASN A 3 -2.80 -5.86 -4.91
CA ASN A 3 -2.41 -7.07 -4.21
C ASN A 3 -3.13 -7.12 -2.87
N ALA A 4 -4.15 -7.99 -2.78
CA ALA A 4 -4.91 -8.22 -1.55
C ALA A 4 -4.56 -9.57 -0.89
N THR A 5 -3.49 -10.21 -1.32
CA THR A 5 -3.05 -11.49 -0.75
C THR A 5 -2.14 -11.26 0.44
N SER A 6 -2.24 -12.13 1.46
CA SER A 6 -1.33 -12.12 2.62
C SER A 6 -0.01 -12.83 2.32
N ALA A 7 0.06 -13.57 1.21
CA ALA A 7 1.31 -14.13 0.71
C ALA A 7 2.12 -12.98 0.08
N GLY A 8 3.35 -12.77 0.52
CA GLY A 8 4.27 -11.92 -0.23
C GLY A 8 4.42 -12.47 -1.65
N ILE A 9 4.64 -11.59 -2.64
CA ILE A 9 5.12 -12.07 -3.93
C ILE A 9 6.58 -12.46 -3.73
N ASP A 10 6.83 -13.75 -3.52
CA ASP A 10 8.14 -14.33 -3.75
C ASP A 10 8.34 -14.46 -5.28
N ASP A 11 9.60 -14.44 -5.75
CA ASP A 11 9.97 -14.37 -7.17
C ASP A 11 9.31 -15.46 -8.07
N GLU A 12 8.80 -16.54 -7.48
CA GLU A 12 8.14 -17.66 -8.18
C GLU A 12 6.59 -17.58 -8.18
N GLY A 13 5.97 -16.64 -7.45
CA GLY A 13 4.57 -16.71 -7.03
C GLY A 13 3.58 -15.72 -7.67
N ALA A 14 3.99 -14.87 -8.61
CA ALA A 14 3.04 -13.95 -9.24
C ALA A 14 2.06 -14.71 -10.16
N ILE A 15 0.78 -14.75 -9.77
CA ILE A 15 -0.32 -15.37 -10.54
C ILE A 15 -0.52 -14.68 -11.91
N VAL A 16 0.11 -13.51 -12.09
CA VAL A 16 -0.02 -12.64 -13.27
C VAL A 16 1.36 -12.25 -13.79
N THR A 17 1.48 -12.12 -15.11
CA THR A 17 2.73 -11.69 -15.75
C THR A 17 2.92 -10.19 -15.57
N ARG A 18 4.17 -9.71 -15.53
CA ARG A 18 4.48 -8.26 -15.43
C ARG A 18 3.89 -7.44 -16.58
N ASP A 19 3.65 -8.05 -17.73
CA ASP A 19 3.02 -7.39 -18.89
C ASP A 19 1.64 -6.82 -18.54
N THR A 20 0.89 -7.51 -17.66
CA THR A 20 -0.43 -7.06 -17.16
C THR A 20 -0.37 -5.77 -16.34
N LEU A 21 0.82 -5.34 -15.91
CA LEU A 21 1.00 -4.13 -15.11
C LEU A 21 1.37 -2.90 -15.93
N ARG A 22 1.61 -3.04 -17.25
CA ARG A 22 1.98 -1.89 -18.07
C ARG A 22 0.89 -0.81 -17.96
N ASN A 23 1.33 0.41 -17.68
CA ASN A 23 0.46 1.57 -17.47
C ASN A 23 -0.52 1.45 -16.30
N ALA A 24 -0.35 0.47 -15.41
CA ALA A 24 -1.21 0.28 -14.25
C ALA A 24 -0.71 1.10 -13.05
N LEU A 25 -1.67 1.47 -12.19
CA LEU A 25 -1.39 1.78 -10.78
C LEU A 25 -1.36 0.46 -10.01
N CYS A 26 -0.30 0.20 -9.26
CA CYS A 26 -0.15 -1.00 -8.43
C CYS A 26 -0.20 -0.63 -6.95
N TYR A 27 -1.12 -1.25 -6.22
CA TYR A 27 -1.34 -0.96 -4.80
C TYR A 27 -1.24 -2.25 -3.98
N ASP A 28 -0.37 -2.29 -2.98
CA ASP A 28 -0.31 -3.40 -2.03
C ASP A 28 -1.18 -3.10 -0.82
N LEU A 29 -2.03 -4.04 -0.39
CA LEU A 29 -2.71 -3.88 0.90
C LEU A 29 -1.74 -4.07 2.07
N TYR A 30 -0.61 -4.75 1.83
CA TYR A 30 0.44 -4.90 2.82
C TYR A 30 1.34 -3.66 2.87
N TYR A 31 2.02 -3.48 4.01
CA TYR A 31 3.03 -2.46 4.23
C TYR A 31 4.13 -3.02 5.13
N ARG A 32 5.32 -2.42 5.09
CA ARG A 32 6.47 -2.84 5.90
C ARG A 32 7.10 -1.64 6.58
N SER A 33 7.71 -1.89 7.74
CA SER A 33 8.51 -0.91 8.50
C SER A 33 9.94 -0.76 8.01
N ASP A 34 10.26 -1.31 6.83
CA ASP A 34 11.56 -1.17 6.23
C ASP A 34 11.42 -1.39 4.73
N GLY A 35 11.51 -0.29 3.97
CA GLY A 35 11.50 -0.29 2.52
C GLY A 35 10.18 -0.76 1.88
N ASN A 36 10.27 -1.08 0.59
CA ASN A 36 9.12 -1.51 -0.21
C ASN A 36 8.74 -2.96 0.09
N THR A 37 7.45 -3.28 -0.05
CA THR A 37 7.01 -4.69 -0.07
C THR A 37 7.58 -5.43 -1.29
N PRO A 38 7.63 -6.78 -1.28
CA PRO A 38 8.04 -7.54 -2.45
C PRO A 38 7.20 -7.24 -3.70
N PHE A 39 5.86 -7.11 -3.57
CA PHE A 39 5.00 -6.74 -4.71
C PHE A 39 5.27 -5.32 -5.21
N VAL A 40 5.46 -4.35 -4.32
CA VAL A 40 5.81 -2.97 -4.73
C VAL A 40 7.12 -2.98 -5.50
N THR A 41 8.15 -3.64 -4.97
CA THR A 41 9.46 -3.78 -5.64
C THR A 41 9.31 -4.47 -7.01
N TRP A 42 8.54 -5.54 -7.08
CA TRP A 42 8.29 -6.29 -8.31
C TRP A 42 7.51 -5.46 -9.36
N ALA A 43 6.54 -4.64 -8.93
CA ALA A 43 5.70 -3.84 -9.80
C ALA A 43 6.39 -2.57 -10.32
N GLN A 44 7.32 -1.99 -9.55
CA GLN A 44 8.06 -0.76 -9.92
C GLN A 44 8.78 -0.87 -11.26
N ALA A 45 9.14 -2.08 -11.69
CA ALA A 45 9.81 -2.31 -12.97
C ALA A 45 8.95 -1.97 -14.21
N VAL A 46 7.62 -1.96 -14.08
CA VAL A 46 6.68 -1.90 -15.22
C VAL A 46 5.44 -1.04 -15.00
N ALA A 47 5.06 -0.79 -13.74
CA ALA A 47 3.87 -0.01 -13.38
C ALA A 47 4.11 1.50 -13.55
N SER A 48 3.03 2.25 -13.81
CA SER A 48 3.10 3.73 -13.86
C SER A 48 3.28 4.36 -12.49
N ALA A 49 2.71 3.74 -11.45
CA ALA A 49 2.95 4.14 -10.08
C ALA A 49 2.70 2.95 -9.14
N THR A 50 3.38 2.99 -8.00
CA THR A 50 3.24 1.98 -6.94
C THR A 50 2.99 2.63 -5.59
N SER A 51 2.16 2.01 -4.76
CA SER A 51 1.97 2.41 -3.37
C SER A 51 1.69 1.19 -2.49
N ASP A 52 1.93 1.34 -1.19
CA ASP A 52 1.73 0.33 -0.17
C ASP A 52 0.50 0.64 0.70
N GLY A 53 0.19 -0.29 1.60
CA GLY A 53 -1.02 -0.25 2.43
C GLY A 53 -0.99 0.78 3.56
N LEU A 54 0.11 1.51 3.77
CA LEU A 54 0.24 2.41 4.91
C LEU A 54 -0.75 3.58 4.84
N GLY A 55 -1.02 4.09 3.63
CA GLY A 55 -2.07 5.09 3.41
C GLY A 55 -3.45 4.55 3.78
N MET A 56 -3.79 3.36 3.27
CA MET A 56 -5.04 2.68 3.62
C MET A 56 -5.19 2.46 5.13
N LEU A 57 -4.12 2.04 5.83
CA LEU A 57 -4.12 1.86 7.28
C LEU A 57 -4.50 3.14 8.02
N VAL A 58 -4.00 4.29 7.58
CA VAL A 58 -4.31 5.58 8.20
C VAL A 58 -5.74 6.02 7.88
N GLU A 59 -6.14 5.96 6.61
CA GLU A 59 -7.46 6.42 6.18
C GLU A 59 -8.60 5.57 6.77
N GLN A 60 -8.44 4.26 6.90
CA GLN A 60 -9.45 3.43 7.58
C GLN A 60 -9.56 3.75 9.07
N ALA A 61 -8.44 4.06 9.73
CA ALA A 61 -8.44 4.45 11.14
C ALA A 61 -9.09 5.83 11.33
N ALA A 62 -8.86 6.73 10.38
CA ALA A 62 -9.49 8.05 10.34
C ALA A 62 -11.01 7.94 10.22
N GLU A 63 -11.51 7.07 9.34
CA GLU A 63 -12.94 6.84 9.17
C GLU A 63 -13.58 6.26 10.45
N ALA A 64 -12.95 5.25 11.06
CA ALA A 64 -13.40 4.71 12.35
C ALA A 64 -13.40 5.78 13.45
N PHE A 65 -12.35 6.61 13.49
CA PHE A 65 -12.23 7.71 14.43
C PHE A 65 -13.33 8.76 14.22
N ARG A 66 -13.63 9.12 12.97
CA ARG A 66 -14.72 10.04 12.61
C ARG A 66 -16.07 9.52 13.07
N ILE A 67 -16.34 8.23 12.87
CA ILE A 67 -17.58 7.57 13.34
C ILE A 67 -17.73 7.70 14.87
N TRP A 68 -16.65 7.49 15.62
CA TRP A 68 -16.72 7.53 17.09
C TRP A 68 -16.63 8.92 17.70
N ARG A 69 -15.95 9.86 17.04
CA ARG A 69 -15.58 11.16 17.62
C ARG A 69 -16.26 12.35 16.94
N GLY A 70 -16.87 12.14 15.78
CA GLY A 70 -17.66 13.15 15.08
C GLY A 70 -16.85 14.23 14.38
N TYR A 71 -15.53 14.06 14.20
CA TYR A 71 -14.70 15.00 13.43
C TYR A 71 -13.64 14.28 12.59
N GLU A 72 -13.21 14.96 11.53
CA GLU A 72 -12.22 14.47 10.57
C GLU A 72 -10.78 14.67 11.10
N PRO A 73 -9.98 13.62 11.27
CA PRO A 73 -8.58 13.76 11.68
C PRO A 73 -7.66 14.12 10.48
N ASP A 74 -6.53 14.79 10.74
CA ASP A 74 -5.52 15.10 9.72
C ASP A 74 -4.66 13.85 9.40
N THR A 75 -5.08 13.11 8.38
CA THR A 75 -4.41 11.87 7.94
C THR A 75 -3.06 12.12 7.29
N VAL A 76 -2.85 13.28 6.67
CA VAL A 76 -1.59 13.62 6.00
C VAL A 76 -0.45 13.75 7.02
N SER A 77 -0.72 14.43 8.14
CA SER A 77 0.27 14.55 9.22
C SER A 77 0.58 13.19 9.86
N VAL A 78 -0.45 12.37 10.13
CA VAL A 78 -0.28 11.03 10.70
C VAL A 78 0.53 10.12 9.78
N LEU A 79 0.19 10.08 8.48
CA LEU A 79 0.90 9.28 7.50
C LEU A 79 2.37 9.69 7.38
N ARG A 80 2.66 11.00 7.40
CA ARG A 80 4.04 11.51 7.37
C ARG A 80 4.83 11.10 8.62
N GLN A 81 4.19 11.08 9.79
CA GLN A 81 4.82 10.63 11.02
C GLN A 81 5.10 9.12 10.99
N LEU A 82 4.14 8.31 10.52
CA LEU A 82 4.31 6.86 10.44
C LEU A 82 5.45 6.48 9.48
N ARG A 83 5.56 7.11 8.30
CA ARG A 83 6.67 6.89 7.35
C ARG A 83 8.09 7.22 7.87
N ARG A 84 8.19 7.82 9.06
CA ARG A 84 9.48 8.08 9.72
C ARG A 84 9.84 7.01 10.76
N HIS A 85 8.87 6.23 11.19
CA HIS A 85 8.98 5.21 12.25
C HIS A 85 8.77 3.79 11.72
N VAL A 86 8.20 3.69 10.53
CA VAL A 86 7.88 2.53 9.71
C VAL A 86 8.57 2.82 8.38
#